data_AF-A0A5E4GCD6-F1
#
_entry.id   AF-A0A5E4GCD6-F1
#
_cell.length_a   1.000
_cell.length_b   1.000
_cell.length_c   1.000
_cell.angle_alpha   90.00
_cell.angle_beta   90.00
_cell.angle_gamma   90.00
#
_symmetry.space_group_name_H-M   'P 1'
#
loop_
_entity.id
_entity.type
_entity.pdbx_description
1 polymer ?
#
loop_
_entity_poly.entity_id
_entity_poly.type
_entity_poly.pdbx_seq_one_letter_code
_entity_poly.pdbx_strand_id
1 'polypeptide(L)' 'KSTGGWRMCQDYTDLNKACPKDSFPLPRIDQLVDATAGHELLSFMDAYSGYNQIFMHPPDSEHTAFITDKG' A
#
# COMPACT_ATOMS: atom_id res chain seq x y z
N LYS A 1 -8.97 6.54 -16.27
CA LYS A 1 -8.65 5.10 -16.42
C LYS A 1 -8.83 4.70 -17.87
N SER A 2 -7.98 3.82 -18.40
CA SER A 2 -8.03 3.33 -19.78
C SER A 2 -9.00 2.16 -20.02
N THR A 3 -9.49 1.49 -18.97
CA THR A 3 -10.31 0.27 -19.09
C THR A 3 -11.81 0.46 -18.81
N GLY A 4 -12.31 1.70 -18.72
CA GLY A 4 -13.75 2.02 -18.61
C GLY A 4 -14.46 1.64 -17.31
N GLY A 5 -13.88 0.77 -16.46
CA GLY A 5 -14.52 0.32 -15.22
C GLY A 5 -14.41 1.30 -14.05
N TRP A 6 -15.43 1.31 -13.18
CA TRP A 6 -15.43 2.01 -11.89
C TRP A 6 -14.48 1.33 -10.89
N ARG A 7 -13.93 2.09 -9.93
CA ARG A 7 -13.23 1.55 -8.74
C ARG A 7 -13.82 2.26 -7.54
N MET A 8 -14.09 1.51 -6.49
CA MET A 8 -14.36 2.09 -5.19
C MET A 8 -13.06 2.72 -4.68
N CYS A 9 -13.13 3.99 -4.26
CA CYS A 9 -12.02 4.73 -3.67
C CYS A 9 -12.54 5.31 -2.37
N GLN A 10 -12.06 4.80 -1.24
CA GLN A 10 -12.44 5.32 0.06
C GLN A 10 -11.59 6.55 0.41
N ASP A 11 -12.25 7.62 0.83
CA ASP A 11 -11.56 8.82 1.31
C ASP A 11 -11.18 8.66 2.78
N TYR A 12 -9.90 8.36 3.02
CA TYR A 12 -9.29 8.29 4.35
C TYR A 12 -8.47 9.54 4.70
N THR A 13 -8.69 10.68 4.03
CA THR A 13 -7.84 11.88 4.21
C THR A 13 -7.73 12.31 5.66
N ASP A 14 -8.83 12.36 6.39
CA ASP A 14 -8.82 12.80 7.79
C ASP A 14 -8.32 11.71 8.76
N LEU A 15 -8.63 10.45 8.47
CA LEU A 15 -8.05 9.30 9.19
C LEU A 15 -6.52 9.32 9.10
N ASN A 16 -5.99 9.48 7.89
CA ASN A 16 -4.54 9.53 7.62
C ASN A 16 -3.84 10.73 8.29
N LYS A 17 -4.55 11.83 8.56
CA LYS A 17 -4.00 12.97 9.32
C LYS A 17 -3.95 12.69 10.81
N ALA A 18 -4.92 11.93 11.34
CA ALA A 18 -5.01 11.59 12.76
C ALA A 18 -4.05 10.45 13.14
N CYS A 19 -3.76 9.53 12.22
CA CYS A 19 -2.83 8.44 12.45
C CYS A 19 -1.36 8.94 12.51
N PRO A 20 -0.56 8.52 13.51
CA PRO A 20 0.87 8.78 13.50
C PRO A 20 1.52 8.08 12.29
N LYS A 21 2.44 8.79 11.62
CA LYS A 21 3.18 8.22 10.50
C LYS A 21 4.26 7.28 11.01
N ASP A 22 4.12 6.00 10.70
CA ASP A 22 5.23 5.05 10.84
C ASP A 22 6.18 5.21 9.64
N SER A 23 7.34 5.83 9.89
CA SER A 23 8.33 6.11 8.84
C SER A 23 9.35 5.00 8.78
N PHE A 24 8.98 3.87 8.15
CA PHE A 24 9.94 2.82 7.85
C PHE A 24 10.97 3.32 6.82
N PRO A 25 12.28 3.22 7.10
CA PRO A 25 13.30 3.72 6.18
C PRO A 25 13.31 2.87 4.91
N LEU A 26 12.88 3.46 3.79
CA LEU A 26 13.02 2.85 2.48
C LEU A 26 14.45 3.07 1.95
N PRO A 27 15.09 2.04 1.36
CA PRO A 27 16.42 2.19 0.77
C PRO A 27 16.39 3.18 -0.39
N ARG A 28 17.53 3.86 -0.61
CA ARG A 28 17.69 4.73 -1.78
C ARG A 28 17.77 3.86 -3.03
N ILE A 29 17.23 4.34 -4.15
CA ILE A 29 17.24 3.60 -5.43
C ILE A 29 18.67 3.22 -5.82
N ASP A 30 19.63 4.14 -5.67
CA ASP A 30 21.06 3.89 -5.96
C ASP A 30 21.59 2.65 -5.20
N GLN A 31 21.20 2.49 -3.92
CA GLN A 31 21.62 1.35 -3.11
C GLN A 31 21.07 0.02 -3.63
N LEU A 32 19.83 0.02 -4.14
CA LEU A 32 19.21 -1.15 -4.72
C LEU A 32 19.88 -1.54 -6.06
N VAL A 33 20.25 -0.54 -6.86
CA VAL A 33 20.96 -0.74 -8.14
C VAL A 33 22.37 -1.28 -7.88
N ASP A 34 23.12 -0.66 -6.97
CA ASP A 34 24.47 -1.10 -6.63
C ASP A 34 24.47 -2.52 -6.03
N ALA A 35 23.48 -2.83 -5.17
CA ALA A 35 23.34 -4.16 -4.57
C ALA A 35 23.02 -5.26 -5.57
N THR A 36 22.49 -4.92 -6.75
CA THR A 36 22.12 -5.88 -7.81
C THR A 36 23.10 -5.87 -8.99
N ALA A 37 24.10 -4.98 -8.97
CA ALA A 37 25.12 -4.90 -9.99
C ALA A 37 25.99 -6.17 -10.04
N GLY A 38 26.29 -6.63 -11.27
CA GLY A 38 27.13 -7.82 -11.48
C GLY A 38 26.40 -9.16 -11.36
N HIS A 39 25.11 -9.17 -11.02
CA HIS A 39 24.29 -10.39 -11.10
C HIS A 39 23.89 -10.69 -12.55
N GLU A 40 24.06 -11.94 -12.98
CA GLU A 40 23.73 -12.38 -14.35
C GLU A 40 22.22 -12.48 -14.62
N LEU A 41 21.41 -12.60 -13.58
CA LEU A 41 19.96 -12.74 -13.66
C LEU A 41 19.27 -12.00 -12.51
N LEU A 42 18.20 -11.29 -12.83
CA LEU A 42 17.28 -10.68 -11.87
C LEU A 42 15.86 -11.22 -12.10
N SER A 43 15.15 -11.51 -11.01
CA SER A 43 13.73 -11.85 -11.03
C SER A 43 12.95 -10.87 -10.19
N PHE A 44 11.79 -10.45 -10.69
CA PHE A 44 10.92 -9.49 -10.02
C PHE A 44 9.61 -10.18 -9.67
N MET A 45 9.15 -9.98 -8.43
CA MET A 45 7.84 -10.42 -7.96
C MET A 45 6.95 -9.21 -7.79
N ASP A 46 5.73 -9.29 -8.30
CA ASP A 46 4.72 -8.24 -8.12
C ASP A 46 3.96 -8.46 -6.81
N ALA A 47 4.01 -7.45 -5.94
CA ALA A 47 3.28 -7.42 -4.68
C ALA A 47 2.04 -6.50 -4.74
N TYR A 48 1.50 -6.22 -5.94
CA TYR A 48 0.35 -5.33 -6.13
C TYR A 48 -0.84 -5.65 -5.23
N SER A 49 -1.14 -6.93 -5.01
CA SER A 49 -2.24 -7.39 -4.15
C SER A 49 -1.94 -7.32 -2.65
N GLY A 50 -0.71 -6.95 -2.25
CA GLY A 50 -0.25 -6.97 -0.87
C GLY A 50 -1.11 -6.14 0.08
N TYR A 51 -1.67 -5.01 -0.40
CA TYR A 51 -2.57 -4.15 0.37
C TYR A 51 -3.81 -4.88 0.91
N ASN A 52 -4.31 -5.89 0.21
CA ASN A 52 -5.52 -6.64 0.59
C ASN A 52 -5.20 -7.98 1.29
N GLN A 53 -3.93 -8.36 1.38
CA GLN A 53 -3.49 -9.64 1.96
C GLN A 53 -2.95 -9.48 3.39
N ILE A 54 -2.52 -8.28 3.75
CA ILE A 54 -2.06 -7.98 5.11
C ILE A 54 -3.28 -7.71 5.98
N PHE A 55 -3.44 -8.50 7.04
CA PHE A 55 -4.55 -8.34 7.97
C PHE A 55 -4.38 -7.08 8.81
N MET A 56 -5.49 -6.37 9.01
CA MET A 56 -5.57 -5.32 10.01
C MET A 56 -5.39 -5.92 11.40
N HIS A 57 -4.70 -5.20 12.27
CA HIS A 57 -4.66 -5.51 13.69
C HIS A 57 -6.10 -5.42 14.24
N PRO A 58 -6.63 -6.45 14.94
CA PRO A 58 -8.07 -6.54 15.21
C PRO A 58 -8.69 -5.30 15.90
N PRO A 59 -8.05 -4.67 16.90
CA PRO A 59 -8.52 -3.43 17.50
C PRO A 59 -8.62 -2.24 16.53
N ASP A 60 -7.82 -2.21 15.47
CA ASP A 60 -7.75 -1.07 14.54
C ASP A 60 -8.69 -1.23 13.34
N SER A 61 -9.32 -2.40 13.19
CA SER A 61 -10.21 -2.70 12.05
C SER A 61 -11.40 -1.73 11.95
N GLU A 62 -12.02 -1.37 13.08
CA GLU A 62 -13.14 -0.42 13.14
C GLU A 62 -12.75 0.98 12.66
N HIS A 63 -11.49 1.39 12.85
CA HIS A 63 -10.98 2.69 12.40
C HIS A 63 -10.89 2.81 10.87
N THR A 64 -10.95 1.68 10.15
CA THR A 64 -11.00 1.63 8.68
C THR A 64 -12.41 1.47 8.11
N ALA A 65 -13.44 1.63 8.94
CA ALA A 65 -14.82 1.59 8.48
C ALA A 65 -15.13 2.74 7.49
N PHE A 66 -16.07 2.49 6.59
CA PHE A 66 -16.59 3.48 5.67
C PHE A 66 -18.11 3.36 5.55
N ILE A 67 -18.73 4.43 5.08
CA ILE A 67 -20.19 4.54 4.96
C ILE A 67 -20.55 4.57 3.48
N THR A 68 -21.50 3.74 3.08
CA THR A 68 -22.13 3.80 1.75
C THR A 68 -23.49 4.51 1.83
N ASP A 69 -24.12 4.78 0.68
CA ASP A 69 -25.46 5.38 0.61
C ASP A 69 -26.52 4.57 1.37
N LYS A 70 -26.27 3.27 1.58
CA LYS A 70 -27.17 2.32 2.26
C LYS A 70 -26.61 1.74 3.56
N GLY A 71 -25.47 2.25 4.04
CA GLY A 71 -24.72 1.68 5.17
C GLY A 71 -23.38 1.16 4.70
#